data_AF-A0A8B9WPF1-F1
#
_entry.id   AF-A0A8B9WPF1-F1
#
_cell.length_a   1.000
_cell.length_b   1.000
_cell.length_c   1.000
_cell.angle_alpha   90.00
_cell.angle_beta   90.00
_cell.angle_gamma   90.00
#
_symmetry.space_group_name_H-M   'P 1'
#
loop_
_entity.id
_entity.type
_entity.pdbx_description
1 polymer ?
#
loop_
_entity_poly.entity_id
_entity_poly.type
_entity_poly.pdbx_seq_one_letter_code
_entity_poly.pdbx_strand_id
1 'polypeptide(L)'
;KMKSQGLVSFKDVAVDFTQEEWQQLDSAQKTLYRDVMLENYSHLVSMGHPVSKPDVISKLEQGEDPWIIKRDIPNWICPYEGQADGRLGK
;
A
#
# COMPACT_ATOMS: atom_id res chain seq x y z
N LYS A 1 18.26 -34.64 15.02
CA LYS A 1 18.71 -33.62 14.03
C LYS A 1 17.56 -32.66 13.81
N MET A 2 17.59 -31.50 14.48
CA MET A 2 16.54 -30.49 14.33
C MET A 2 16.76 -29.83 12.97
N LYS A 3 15.84 -30.04 12.03
CA LYS A 3 15.87 -29.35 10.75
C LYS A 3 15.61 -27.88 11.04
N SER A 4 16.59 -27.02 10.82
CA SER A 4 16.35 -25.58 10.69
C SER A 4 15.51 -25.41 9.43
N GLN A 5 14.18 -25.41 9.57
CA GLN A 5 13.32 -24.84 8.53
C GLN A 5 13.75 -23.38 8.45
N GLY A 6 14.38 -22.99 7.33
CA GLY A 6 14.80 -21.61 7.12
C GLY A 6 13.60 -20.68 7.32
N LEU A 7 13.84 -19.52 7.93
CA LEU A 7 12.79 -18.52 8.10
C LEU A 7 12.30 -18.10 6.71
N VAL A 8 11.06 -18.45 6.37
CA VAL A 8 10.41 -17.98 5.16
C VAL A 8 9.95 -16.55 5.40
N SER A 9 10.37 -15.64 4.53
CA SER A 9 9.98 -14.24 4.56
C SER A 9 8.84 -13.97 3.58
N PHE A 10 8.17 -12.83 3.74
CA PHE A 10 7.13 -12.40 2.79
C PHE A 10 7.68 -12.28 1.36
N LYS A 11 8.93 -11.88 1.19
CA LYS A 11 9.56 -11.76 -0.14
C LYS A 11 9.72 -13.09 -0.86
N ASP A 12 9.83 -14.20 -0.13
CA ASP A 12 10.00 -15.53 -0.73
C ASP A 12 8.70 -16.06 -1.35
N VAL A 13 7.55 -15.51 -0.93
CA VAL A 13 6.21 -15.93 -1.39
C VAL A 13 5.45 -14.82 -2.11
N ALA A 14 5.98 -13.60 -2.13
CA ALA A 14 5.37 -12.48 -2.83
C ALA A 14 5.60 -12.58 -4.34
N VAL A 15 4.58 -12.19 -5.11
CA VAL A 15 4.73 -11.89 -6.53
C VAL A 15 5.05 -10.41 -6.62
N ASP A 16 6.08 -10.06 -7.40
CA ASP A 16 6.44 -8.68 -7.66
C ASP A 16 6.14 -8.36 -9.11
N PHE A 17 5.46 -7.24 -9.34
CA PHE A 17 5.24 -6.69 -10.67
C PHE A 17 5.98 -5.37 -10.74
N THR A 18 6.69 -5.12 -11.84
CA THR A 18 7.14 -3.78 -12.14
C THR A 18 5.95 -2.83 -12.30
N GLN A 19 6.19 -1.52 -12.18
CA GLN A 19 5.14 -0.53 -12.38
C GLN A 19 4.50 -0.66 -13.77
N GLU A 20 5.29 -0.93 -14.80
CA GLU A 20 4.83 -1.10 -16.19
C GLU A 20 3.93 -2.33 -16.32
N GLU A 21 4.34 -3.47 -15.78
CA GLU A 21 3.53 -4.69 -15.76
C GLU A 21 2.23 -4.49 -14.98
N TRP A 22 2.29 -3.81 -13.83
CA TRP A 22 1.10 -3.49 -13.02
C TRP A 22 0.08 -2.65 -13.79
N GLN A 23 0.53 -1.71 -14.63
CA GLN A 23 -0.38 -0.92 -15.46
C GLN A 23 -1.03 -1.73 -16.58
N GLN A 24 -0.39 -2.81 -17.04
CA GLN A 24 -0.95 -3.72 -18.04
C GLN A 24 -1.95 -4.73 -17.46
N LEU A 25 -1.98 -4.91 -16.13
CA LEU A 25 -2.93 -5.82 -15.48
C LEU A 25 -4.37 -5.28 -15.57
N ASP A 26 -5.30 -6.16 -15.89
CA ASP A 26 -6.73 -5.86 -15.81
C ASP A 26 -7.23 -5.86 -14.34
N SER A 27 -8.46 -5.38 -14.15
CA SER A 27 -9.06 -5.27 -12.81
C SER A 27 -9.13 -6.62 -12.08
N ALA A 28 -9.46 -7.71 -12.77
CA ALA A 28 -9.55 -9.04 -12.15
C ALA A 28 -8.16 -9.54 -11.72
N GLN A 29 -7.12 -9.30 -12.53
CA GLN A 29 -5.75 -9.63 -12.16
C GLN A 29 -5.26 -8.84 -10.94
N LYS A 30 -5.58 -7.54 -10.86
CA LYS A 30 -5.24 -6.70 -9.70
C LYS A 30 -5.97 -7.15 -8.43
N THR A 31 -7.25 -7.52 -8.55
CA THR A 31 -8.00 -8.11 -7.44
C THR A 31 -7.38 -9.43 -6.99
N LEU A 32 -7.06 -10.32 -7.92
CA LEU A 32 -6.41 -11.59 -7.60
C LEU A 32 -5.06 -11.38 -6.90
N TYR A 33 -4.25 -10.43 -7.38
CA TYR A 33 -3.00 -10.07 -6.71
C TYR A 33 -3.22 -9.66 -5.25
N ARG A 34 -4.19 -8.78 -5.02
CA ARG A 34 -4.54 -8.32 -3.66
C ARG A 34 -4.90 -9.50 -2.76
N ASP A 35 -5.79 -10.38 -3.22
CA ASP A 35 -6.27 -11.52 -2.44
C ASP A 35 -5.12 -12.49 -2.13
N VAL A 36 -4.31 -12.84 -3.13
CA VAL A 36 -3.15 -13.74 -2.97
C VAL A 36 -2.11 -13.14 -2.02
N MET A 37 -1.78 -11.85 -2.14
CA MET A 37 -0.78 -11.22 -1.26
C MET A 37 -1.26 -11.14 0.19
N LEU A 38 -2.54 -10.82 0.42
CA LEU A 38 -3.11 -10.78 1.76
C LEU A 38 -3.18 -12.18 2.39
N GLU A 39 -3.57 -13.18 1.62
CA GLU A 39 -3.59 -14.58 2.05
C GLU A 39 -2.17 -15.08 2.41
N ASN A 40 -1.18 -14.79 1.57
CA ASN A 40 0.21 -15.14 1.84
C ASN A 40 0.74 -14.50 3.13
N TYR A 41 0.44 -13.22 3.37
CA TYR A 41 0.81 -12.55 4.61
C TYR A 41 0.14 -13.20 5.83
N SER A 42 -1.17 -13.47 5.75
CA SER A 42 -1.93 -14.13 6.80
C SER A 42 -1.38 -15.51 7.14
N HIS A 43 -1.01 -16.30 6.14
CA HIS A 43 -0.38 -17.61 6.34
C HIS A 43 0.96 -17.50 7.07
N LEU A 44 1.83 -16.56 6.69
CA LEU A 44 3.11 -16.36 7.37
C LEU A 44 2.94 -15.97 8.84
N VAL A 45 2.00 -15.07 9.13
CA VAL A 45 1.64 -14.69 10.51
C VAL A 45 1.11 -15.90 11.28
N SER A 46 0.22 -16.69 10.67
CA SER A 46 -0.38 -17.88 11.29
C SER A 46 0.63 -19.00 11.56
N MET A 47 1.68 -19.10 10.75
CA MET A 47 2.79 -20.04 10.96
C MET A 47 3.77 -19.59 12.05
N GLY A 48 3.53 -18.44 12.69
CA GLY A 48 4.40 -17.92 13.76
C GLY A 48 5.74 -17.39 13.27
N HIS A 49 5.86 -17.05 11.97
CA HIS A 49 7.06 -16.41 11.46
C HIS A 49 7.11 -14.96 11.95
N PRO A 50 8.27 -14.46 12.41
CA PRO A 50 8.45 -13.05 12.74
C PRO A 50 8.44 -12.24 11.44
N VAL A 51 7.25 -11.83 11.01
CA VAL A 51 7.02 -11.04 9.80
C VAL A 51 6.59 -9.63 10.18
N SER A 52 7.42 -8.65 9.86
CA SER A 52 7.04 -7.24 9.89
C SER A 52 6.02 -6.97 8.79
N LYS A 53 5.02 -6.13 9.07
CA LYS A 53 3.98 -5.78 8.10
C LYS A 53 4.58 -4.99 6.92
N PRO A 54 4.60 -5.53 5.70
CA PRO A 54 5.14 -4.84 4.53
C PRO A 54 4.25 -3.65 4.11
N ASP A 55 4.85 -2.58 3.58
CA ASP A 55 4.10 -1.44 3.02
C ASP A 55 3.08 -1.86 1.97
N VAL A 56 3.44 -2.82 1.11
CA VAL A 56 2.55 -3.39 0.10
C VAL A 56 1.29 -3.99 0.73
N ILE A 57 1.42 -4.74 1.83
CA ILE A 57 0.29 -5.31 2.56
C ILE A 57 -0.57 -4.21 3.19
N SER A 58 0.06 -3.22 3.81
CA SER A 58 -0.65 -2.09 4.43
C SER A 58 -1.51 -1.30 3.43
N LYS A 59 -1.05 -1.13 2.19
CA LYS A 59 -1.82 -0.48 1.11
C LYS A 59 -2.94 -1.37 0.59
N LEU A 60 -2.66 -2.66 0.38
CA LEU A 60 -3.64 -3.62 -0.12
C LEU A 60 -4.83 -3.82 0.82
N GLU A 61 -4.61 -3.79 2.14
CA GLU A 61 -5.70 -3.82 3.13
C GLU A 61 -6.61 -2.59 3.04
N GLN A 62 -6.03 -1.41 2.78
CA GLN A 62 -6.76 -0.16 2.55
C GLN A 62 -7.48 -0.13 1.19
N GLY A 63 -7.26 -1.14 0.34
CA GLY A 63 -7.79 -1.18 -1.02
C GLY A 63 -7.05 -0.26 -1.98
N GLU A 64 -5.87 0.22 -1.62
CA GLU A 64 -5.03 1.09 -2.44
C GLU A 64 -4.10 0.26 -3.34
N ASP A 65 -3.74 0.83 -4.49
CA ASP A 65 -2.74 0.24 -5.37
C ASP A 65 -1.36 0.19 -4.67
N PRO A 66 -0.61 -0.91 -4.80
CA PRO A 66 0.72 -1.03 -4.19
C PRO A 66 1.70 0.03 -4.71
N TRP A 67 1.50 0.46 -5.96
CA TRP A 67 2.30 1.43 -6.70
C TRP A 67 1.68 2.83 -6.74
N ILE A 68 0.95 3.28 -5.70
CA ILE A 68 0.37 4.65 -5.65
C ILE A 68 1.34 5.64 -6.28
N ILE A 69 1.01 6.08 -7.49
CA ILE A 69 1.75 7.15 -8.13
C ILE A 69 1.40 8.32 -7.24
N LYS A 70 2.34 8.76 -6.39
CA LYS A 70 2.33 10.13 -5.89
C LYS A 70 2.48 11.01 -7.15
N ARG A 71 1.43 11.08 -7.98
CA ARG A 71 1.25 12.17 -8.92
C ARG A 71 1.20 13.34 -7.97
N ASP A 72 2.26 14.13 -8.01
CA ASP A 72 2.50 15.33 -7.25
C ASP A 72 1.24 15.76 -6.52
N ILE A 73 1.21 15.59 -5.19
CA ILE A 73 0.43 16.50 -4.37
C ILE A 73 0.90 17.87 -4.85
N PRO A 74 0.10 18.66 -5.59
CA PRO A 74 0.52 20.02 -5.85
C PRO A 74 0.69 20.59 -4.46
N ASN A 75 1.87 21.12 -4.19
CA ASN A 75 2.15 21.95 -3.03
C ASN A 75 1.25 23.21 -3.08
N TRP A 76 -0.07 23.02 -2.99
CA TRP A 76 -1.09 24.04 -2.88
C TRP A 76 -1.77 23.82 -1.53
N ILE A 77 -0.99 24.04 -0.49
CA ILE A 77 -1.52 24.58 0.76
C ILE A 77 -0.61 25.80 0.99
N CYS A 78 -0.90 26.97 0.43
CA CYS A 78 -1.67 28.09 1.00
C CYS A 78 -1.29 29.40 0.24
N PRO A 79 -1.87 30.61 0.49
CA PRO A 79 -3.12 30.99 1.18
C PRO A 79 -3.90 32.13 0.45
N TYR A 80 -5.24 32.12 0.37
CA TYR A 80 -5.98 33.39 0.24
C TYR A 80 -7.47 33.22 0.59
N GLU A 81 -7.84 33.63 1.80
CA GLU A 81 -9.18 34.16 2.06
C GLU A 81 -8.99 35.51 2.77
N GLY A 82 -8.71 36.53 1.96
CA GLY A 82 -8.88 37.91 2.35
C GLY A 82 -10.24 38.39 1.87
N GLN A 83 -11.26 38.37 2.73
CA GLN A 83 -12.42 39.26 2.62
C GLN A 83 -13.10 39.44 3.98
N ALA A 84 -12.65 40.43 4.76
CA ALA A 84 -13.49 41.05 5.80
C ALA A 84 -13.88 42.44 5.30
N ASP A 85 -14.95 42.51 4.52
CA ASP A 85 -15.75 43.73 4.40
C ASP A 85 -16.71 43.77 5.59
N GLY A 86 -16.67 44.84 6.38
CA GLY A 86 -17.51 44.97 7.57
C GLY A 86 -17.21 46.22 8.38
N ARG A 87 -17.80 47.34 7.95
CA ARG A 87 -17.82 48.62 8.68
C ARG A 87 -18.37 48.48 10.10
N LEU A 88 -17.66 49.07 11.08
CA LEU A 88 -18.19 49.74 12.28
C LEU A 88 -17.03 50.57 12.86
N GLY A 89 -16.98 51.90 12.88
CA GLY A 89 -18.02 52.86 13.16
C GLY A 89 -18.01 53.20 14.64
N LYS A 90 -17.05 54.02 15.11
CA LYS A 90 -17.16 55.19 16.04
C LYS A 90 -15.83 55.94 16.05
#